data_AF-A0A955YRM0-F1
#
_entry.id   AF-A0A955YRM0-F1
#
_cell.length_a   1.000
_cell.length_b   1.000
_cell.length_c   1.000
_cell.angle_alpha   90.00
_cell.angle_beta   90.00
_cell.angle_gamma   90.00
#
_symmetry.space_group_name_H-M   'P 1'
#
loop_
_entity.id
_entity.type
_entity.pdbx_description
1 polymer ?
#
loop_
_entity_poly.entity_id
_entity_poly.type
_entity_poly.pdbx_seq_one_letter_code
_entity_poly.pdbx_strand_id
1 'polypeptide(L)'
;MYFLGRSPFLLLLALVCTTLGCTSRSTRSNDNPVMDGGSGNMDGGGTVCGDGVCEFAAGEGCMNCPTDCSKEATCMGDARCGDGVCEMDRGESCDLCVADCSTLPACVAGACGDGKKMADEECDDGNFDSFDGCSSKCVIEDAYECDGEPSVCGRPAAVAGELVITEIMANPKAVSDASGEWIEIQNTSSDTITLKGLGVQFKSGAVNQSFTIATVLLLEPNEYAILANNGDKATNGGVDIDYKYIGVGLEDSGTLTLSQGGTTEIDKVTYGVGETTVVEGRTVSLDPTKVDYEMNDLPASWCPSPLDGTPGAVNGACNLKVLAGTNSSAIAIPDKDPVGVSRTLVVNDDTCTVLAIAVGVDITHTYKGHLTVSITGPNGATALLHEKTGGSTDDLKESYPVPTPPKQPLTIYNGINAKTDWVLTVTSTGTSTIVDTGTLNSWNLKIICAP
;
A
#
# COMPACT_ATOMS: atom_id res chain seq x y z
N MET A 1 -44.80 35.32 20.41
CA MET A 1 -43.53 35.95 20.85
C MET A 1 -42.53 35.65 19.73
N TYR A 2 -42.32 36.52 18.71
CA TYR A 2 -41.55 37.79 18.68
C TYR A 2 -40.22 37.64 19.45
N PHE A 3 -39.02 37.75 18.88
CA PHE A 3 -38.41 38.60 17.83
C PHE A 3 -37.37 37.78 17.01
N LEU A 4 -37.21 37.86 15.68
CA LEU A 4 -36.81 38.94 14.74
C LEU A 4 -35.29 39.27 14.69
N GLY A 5 -34.73 39.21 13.47
CA GLY A 5 -33.48 39.89 13.05
C GLY A 5 -32.72 39.15 11.93
N ARG A 6 -33.23 39.08 10.69
CA ARG A 6 -32.93 39.94 9.50
C ARG A 6 -31.61 39.66 8.76
N SER A 7 -31.79 39.27 7.49
CA SER A 7 -30.96 39.20 6.24
C SER A 7 -30.07 40.45 5.96
N PRO A 8 -29.32 40.63 4.82
CA PRO A 8 -29.42 39.94 3.49
C PRO A 8 -28.16 39.76 2.58
N PHE A 9 -28.37 38.98 1.50
CA PHE A 9 -27.82 39.10 0.12
C PHE A 9 -26.29 39.04 -0.16
N LEU A 10 -25.86 38.04 -0.94
CA LEU A 10 -25.31 38.30 -2.28
C LEU A 10 -25.47 37.06 -3.19
N LEU A 11 -25.74 37.36 -4.46
CA LEU A 11 -26.26 36.50 -5.51
C LEU A 11 -25.25 36.52 -6.68
N LEU A 12 -25.16 35.40 -7.42
CA LEU A 12 -24.49 35.20 -8.72
C LEU A 12 -22.94 35.22 -8.70
N LEU A 13 -22.22 34.33 -9.37
CA LEU A 13 -22.33 34.01 -10.81
C LEU A 13 -21.71 32.62 -11.10
N ALA A 14 -22.49 31.71 -11.69
CA ALA A 14 -21.97 30.50 -12.32
C ALA A 14 -21.53 30.84 -13.75
N LEU A 15 -20.28 30.54 -14.11
CA LEU A 15 -19.74 30.72 -15.45
C LEU A 15 -19.92 29.42 -16.24
N VAL A 16 -20.89 29.39 -17.15
CA VAL A 16 -21.01 28.37 -18.20
C VAL A 16 -20.56 29.02 -19.51
N CYS A 17 -19.44 28.53 -20.05
CA CYS A 17 -18.93 28.95 -21.35
C CYS A 17 -19.50 28.03 -22.44
N THR A 18 -20.33 28.56 -23.34
CA THR A 18 -20.62 27.91 -24.63
C THR A 18 -20.70 28.95 -25.77
N THR A 19 -19.83 28.69 -26.76
CA THR A 19 -19.98 28.81 -28.22
C THR A 19 -20.14 30.16 -28.95
N LEU A 20 -19.26 30.33 -29.96
CA LEU A 20 -19.19 31.31 -31.10
C LEU A 20 -18.44 32.62 -30.78
N GLY A 21 -17.12 32.76 -31.05
CA GLY A 21 -16.45 33.00 -32.36
C GLY A 21 -16.22 34.53 -32.56
N CYS A 22 -15.11 35.12 -33.02
CA CYS A 22 -13.88 34.70 -33.71
C CYS A 22 -12.88 35.91 -33.77
N THR A 23 -11.57 35.65 -33.96
CA THR A 23 -10.48 36.50 -34.59
C THR A 23 -10.00 37.81 -33.90
N SER A 24 -8.72 38.25 -33.88
CA SER A 24 -7.41 37.82 -34.43
C SER A 24 -6.27 38.78 -33.98
N ARG A 25 -5.01 38.28 -33.88
CA ARG A 25 -3.64 38.89 -33.97
C ARG A 25 -2.75 38.42 -32.80
N SER A 26 -1.79 37.50 -33.00
CA SER A 26 -0.42 37.67 -33.57
C SER A 26 0.34 38.81 -32.87
N THR A 27 1.41 38.56 -32.10
CA THR A 27 2.69 37.94 -32.53
C THR A 27 3.42 37.16 -31.42
N ARG A 28 4.12 36.09 -31.82
CA ARG A 28 5.24 35.48 -31.07
C ARG A 28 6.45 36.43 -31.06
N SER A 29 7.20 36.45 -29.96
CA SER A 29 8.66 36.31 -30.00
C SER A 29 9.17 35.94 -28.62
N ASN A 30 9.86 34.79 -28.56
CA ASN A 30 10.95 34.58 -27.61
C ASN A 30 11.92 35.75 -27.74
N ASP A 31 12.40 36.29 -26.62
CA ASP A 31 13.78 36.70 -26.49
C ASP A 31 14.14 36.79 -25.00
N ASN A 32 15.21 36.07 -24.68
CA ASN A 32 15.89 36.01 -23.39
C ASN A 32 16.73 37.29 -23.23
N PRO A 33 16.61 38.10 -22.17
CA PRO A 33 17.57 39.16 -21.93
C PRO A 33 18.69 38.63 -21.04
N VAL A 34 19.85 38.50 -21.68
CA VAL A 34 21.17 38.54 -21.07
C VAL A 34 21.23 39.73 -20.10
N MET A 35 21.54 39.48 -18.83
CA MET A 35 21.94 40.54 -17.90
C MET A 35 23.40 40.92 -18.20
N ASP A 36 23.56 41.99 -18.97
CA ASP A 36 24.81 42.73 -19.11
C ASP A 36 24.97 43.66 -17.90
N GLY A 37 26.20 43.73 -17.39
CA GLY A 37 26.55 44.61 -16.28
C GLY A 37 26.61 46.07 -16.72
N GLY A 38 26.16 46.98 -15.86
CA GLY A 38 26.37 48.39 -16.13
C GLY A 38 25.45 49.32 -15.34
N SER A 39 26.00 49.87 -14.27
CA SER A 39 25.53 51.04 -13.52
C SER A 39 24.89 52.14 -14.38
N GLY A 40 23.72 52.64 -13.97
CA GLY A 40 23.11 53.82 -14.56
C GLY A 40 21.78 54.20 -13.92
N ASN A 41 21.84 54.98 -12.84
CA ASN A 41 20.72 55.66 -12.20
C ASN A 41 20.00 56.63 -13.16
N MET A 42 18.66 56.68 -13.12
CA MET A 42 17.84 57.89 -13.37
C MET A 42 16.45 57.78 -12.70
N ASP A 43 16.41 58.33 -11.48
CA ASP A 43 15.44 59.28 -10.89
C ASP A 43 13.96 59.28 -11.27
N GLY A 44 13.15 59.20 -10.21
CA GLY A 44 11.72 59.50 -10.22
C GLY A 44 11.04 59.68 -8.85
N GLY A 45 11.75 60.15 -7.81
CA GLY A 45 11.14 60.74 -6.60
C GLY A 45 10.98 59.84 -5.37
N GLY A 46 11.93 60.00 -4.43
CA GLY A 46 11.81 59.64 -3.00
C GLY A 46 12.38 58.27 -2.64
N THR A 47 13.68 58.25 -2.28
CA THR A 47 14.45 57.34 -1.38
C THR A 47 15.88 57.24 -1.91
N VAL A 48 16.85 57.72 -1.15
CA VAL A 48 18.26 57.64 -1.55
C VAL A 48 18.97 56.79 -0.54
N CYS A 49 19.14 55.52 -0.89
CA CYS A 49 19.96 54.64 -0.09
C CYS A 49 21.41 55.17 0.01
N GLY A 50 21.91 55.30 1.23
CA GLY A 50 23.20 55.85 1.61
C GLY A 50 23.16 57.24 2.27
N ASP A 51 22.00 57.78 2.66
CA ASP A 51 21.90 59.09 3.32
C ASP A 51 22.01 59.01 4.87
N GLY A 52 22.07 57.78 5.39
CA GLY A 52 22.22 57.48 6.81
C GLY A 52 20.92 57.45 7.62
N VAL A 53 19.74 57.56 6.99
CA VAL A 53 18.42 57.51 7.64
C VAL A 53 17.55 56.44 7.00
N CYS A 54 16.89 55.61 7.80
CA CYS A 54 16.01 54.56 7.30
C CYS A 54 14.55 55.01 7.17
N GLU A 55 14.03 55.15 5.95
CA GLU A 55 12.69 55.66 5.67
C GLU A 55 11.71 54.60 5.11
N PHE A 56 11.17 53.73 5.98
CA PHE A 56 10.23 52.67 5.58
C PHE A 56 9.00 53.15 4.78
N ALA A 57 8.47 54.32 5.12
CA ALA A 57 7.30 54.88 4.45
C ALA A 57 7.63 55.42 3.04
N ALA A 58 8.91 55.68 2.77
CA ALA A 58 9.39 56.13 1.48
C ALA A 58 9.81 54.96 0.57
N GLY A 59 9.93 53.75 1.12
CA GLY A 59 10.22 52.53 0.37
C GLY A 59 11.57 51.89 0.70
N GLU A 60 12.32 52.43 1.65
CA GLU A 60 13.54 51.79 2.17
C GLU A 60 13.19 50.67 3.14
N GLY A 61 13.99 49.61 3.12
CA GLY A 61 13.76 48.42 3.91
C GLY A 61 14.97 47.54 3.91
N CYS A 62 14.97 46.54 4.79
CA CYS A 62 16.16 45.75 5.09
C CYS A 62 16.76 45.06 3.84
N MET A 63 15.95 44.75 2.82
CA MET A 63 16.39 44.08 1.58
C MET A 63 16.76 45.03 0.43
N ASN A 64 16.20 46.24 0.39
CA ASN A 64 16.36 47.16 -0.76
C ASN A 64 17.14 48.44 -0.42
N CYS A 65 17.38 48.72 0.87
CA CYS A 65 18.35 49.71 1.33
C CYS A 65 19.01 49.33 2.67
N PRO A 66 19.87 48.31 2.70
CA PRO A 66 20.54 47.88 3.92
C PRO A 66 21.56 48.91 4.44
N THR A 67 22.10 49.80 3.60
CA THR A 67 23.09 50.80 4.00
C THR A 67 22.58 51.74 5.10
N ASP A 68 21.30 52.13 5.03
CA ASP A 68 20.70 53.03 6.02
C ASP A 68 19.83 52.30 7.04
N CYS A 69 19.18 51.20 6.64
CA CYS A 69 18.20 50.48 7.47
C CYS A 69 18.75 49.35 8.34
N SER A 70 20.00 48.92 8.13
CA SER A 70 20.61 47.78 8.87
C SER A 70 20.71 47.97 10.39
N LYS A 71 20.52 49.19 10.90
CA LYS A 71 20.67 49.52 12.33
C LYS A 71 19.34 49.71 13.06
N GLU A 72 18.21 49.67 12.35
CA GLU A 72 16.90 49.98 12.94
C GLU A 72 16.29 48.75 13.63
N ALA A 73 15.67 48.95 14.80
CA ALA A 73 15.17 47.88 15.67
C ALA A 73 14.12 46.96 15.04
N THR A 74 13.43 47.43 14.01
CA THR A 74 12.49 46.63 13.19
C THR A 74 13.18 45.71 12.19
N CYS A 75 14.42 46.01 11.78
CA CYS A 75 15.29 45.05 11.09
C CYS A 75 16.03 44.14 12.10
N MET A 76 16.04 44.49 13.40
CA MET A 76 16.64 43.70 14.48
C MET A 76 15.76 42.52 14.97
N GLY A 77 14.90 42.00 14.09
CA GLY A 77 14.37 40.64 14.23
C GLY A 77 15.38 39.57 13.83
N ASP A 78 16.35 39.91 12.98
CA ASP A 78 17.37 39.00 12.46
C ASP A 78 18.69 39.76 12.22
N ALA A 79 19.49 39.92 13.26
CA ALA A 79 20.88 40.34 13.10
C ALA A 79 21.67 39.16 12.56
N ARG A 80 22.01 39.10 11.27
CA ARG A 80 22.63 37.88 10.71
C ARG A 80 23.37 38.01 9.36
N CYS A 81 23.70 39.23 8.92
CA CYS A 81 24.31 39.44 7.60
C CYS A 81 25.19 40.71 7.58
N GLY A 82 26.48 40.57 7.24
CA GLY A 82 27.51 41.59 7.16
C GLY A 82 28.40 41.77 8.40
N ASP A 83 28.37 40.86 9.38
CA ASP A 83 29.23 40.96 10.59
C ASP A 83 30.57 40.19 10.48
N GLY A 84 30.73 39.43 9.40
CA GLY A 84 31.92 38.66 9.08
C GLY A 84 32.03 37.29 9.78
N VAL A 85 30.98 36.81 10.46
CA VAL A 85 30.93 35.51 11.12
C VAL A 85 29.69 34.74 10.68
N CYS A 86 29.86 33.54 10.09
CA CYS A 86 28.70 32.74 9.68
C CYS A 86 28.08 31.94 10.86
N GLU A 87 26.88 32.32 11.31
CA GLU A 87 26.17 31.72 12.46
C GLU A 87 24.92 30.90 12.06
N MET A 88 25.12 29.64 11.65
CA MET A 88 24.02 28.77 11.15
C MET A 88 22.95 28.44 12.20
N ASP A 89 23.33 28.21 13.47
CA ASP A 89 22.38 27.99 14.60
C ASP A 89 21.42 29.16 14.83
N ARG A 90 21.73 30.27 14.19
CA ARG A 90 21.00 31.50 14.24
C ARG A 90 20.18 31.68 12.97
N GLY A 91 20.47 31.06 11.85
CA GLY A 91 19.68 31.17 10.61
C GLY A 91 20.40 31.92 9.49
N GLU A 92 21.72 32.03 9.56
CA GLU A 92 22.53 32.40 8.40
C GLU A 92 22.72 31.18 7.51
N SER A 93 22.57 31.39 6.20
CA SER A 93 22.79 30.34 5.19
C SER A 93 23.49 30.93 3.97
N CYS A 94 24.01 30.07 3.09
CA CYS A 94 24.66 30.50 1.84
C CYS A 94 23.74 31.34 0.95
N ASP A 95 22.42 31.12 1.01
CA ASP A 95 21.44 31.84 0.17
C ASP A 95 20.96 33.14 0.79
N LEU A 96 20.79 33.16 2.12
CA LEU A 96 20.28 34.33 2.83
C LEU A 96 21.41 35.33 3.14
N CYS A 97 22.64 34.83 3.37
CA CYS A 97 23.76 35.63 3.86
C CYS A 97 25.12 35.33 3.22
N VAL A 98 25.15 35.48 1.89
CA VAL A 98 26.35 35.34 1.05
C VAL A 98 27.55 36.15 1.58
N ALA A 99 27.34 37.36 2.12
CA ALA A 99 28.45 38.22 2.54
C ALA A 99 29.33 37.62 3.65
N ASP A 100 28.72 36.93 4.62
CA ASP A 100 29.44 36.33 5.76
C ASP A 100 29.76 34.86 5.50
N CYS A 101 28.84 34.14 4.84
CA CYS A 101 28.96 32.70 4.66
C CYS A 101 29.69 32.29 3.36
N SER A 102 29.89 33.17 2.37
CA SER A 102 30.53 32.83 1.07
C SER A 102 31.97 32.29 1.14
N THR A 103 32.63 32.45 2.28
CA THR A 103 33.99 31.92 2.51
C THR A 103 34.01 30.59 3.26
N LEU A 104 32.85 30.14 3.75
CA LEU A 104 32.71 28.79 4.26
C LEU A 104 32.92 27.79 3.11
N PRO A 105 33.55 26.63 3.40
CA PRO A 105 33.63 25.54 2.44
C PRO A 105 32.26 25.25 1.81
N ALA A 106 31.20 25.30 2.63
CA ALA A 106 29.79 25.10 2.29
C ALA A 106 29.21 25.97 1.17
N CYS A 107 29.78 27.15 0.92
CA CYS A 107 29.22 28.12 -0.03
C CYS A 107 30.10 28.29 -1.28
N VAL A 108 31.13 27.45 -1.43
CA VAL A 108 31.91 27.34 -2.66
C VAL A 108 31.17 26.38 -3.58
N ALA A 109 30.83 26.80 -4.81
CA ALA A 109 30.21 25.91 -5.79
C ALA A 109 31.01 24.61 -5.93
N GLY A 110 30.36 23.47 -5.68
CA GLY A 110 31.02 22.19 -5.50
C GLY A 110 31.50 21.97 -4.07
N ALA A 111 30.59 22.09 -3.12
CA ALA A 111 30.83 21.77 -1.74
C ALA A 111 29.69 20.92 -1.22
N CYS A 112 30.06 19.98 -0.35
CA CYS A 112 29.13 19.11 0.33
C CYS A 112 27.90 19.85 0.83
N GLY A 113 26.70 19.29 0.68
CA GLY A 113 25.45 19.87 1.18
C GLY A 113 24.80 20.86 0.22
N ASP A 114 25.23 20.93 -1.05
CA ASP A 114 24.63 21.78 -2.08
C ASP A 114 23.54 21.06 -2.91
N GLY A 115 23.28 19.80 -2.58
CA GLY A 115 22.33 18.90 -3.21
C GLY A 115 22.85 18.27 -4.51
N LYS A 116 24.13 18.46 -4.86
CA LYS A 116 24.73 17.89 -6.08
C LYS A 116 25.93 17.04 -5.74
N LYS A 117 25.71 15.73 -5.76
CA LYS A 117 26.78 14.74 -5.56
C LYS A 117 27.88 14.88 -6.62
N MET A 118 29.03 15.40 -6.22
CA MET A 118 30.23 15.53 -7.04
C MET A 118 31.07 14.25 -7.06
N ALA A 119 32.10 14.22 -7.93
CA ALA A 119 32.94 13.04 -8.13
C ALA A 119 33.84 12.69 -6.91
N ASP A 120 34.11 13.66 -6.04
CA ASP A 120 34.86 13.53 -4.79
C ASP A 120 33.98 13.33 -3.55
N GLU A 121 32.66 13.25 -3.74
CA GLU A 121 31.67 13.03 -2.69
C GLU A 121 31.07 11.62 -2.78
N GLU A 122 30.86 10.99 -1.62
CA GLU A 122 30.17 9.71 -1.56
C GLU A 122 28.65 9.88 -1.52
N CYS A 123 28.16 11.02 -1.03
CA CYS A 123 26.75 11.44 -0.96
C CYS A 123 26.67 12.98 -0.91
N ASP A 124 25.50 13.55 -1.18
CA ASP A 124 25.17 14.95 -0.87
C ASP A 124 23.64 15.07 -0.70
N ASP A 125 23.16 15.16 0.54
CA ASP A 125 21.73 15.21 0.87
C ASP A 125 21.20 16.65 1.06
N GLY A 126 21.96 17.64 0.58
CA GLY A 126 21.56 19.05 0.60
C GLY A 126 21.65 19.72 1.96
N ASN A 127 22.37 19.14 2.93
CA ASN A 127 22.61 19.74 4.23
C ASN A 127 24.02 19.41 4.80
N PHE A 128 24.34 19.88 6.02
CA PHE A 128 25.60 19.60 6.75
C PHE A 128 25.38 18.91 8.09
N ASP A 129 24.16 18.46 8.32
CA ASP A 129 23.86 17.67 9.49
C ASP A 129 24.65 16.35 9.40
N SER A 130 24.71 15.66 10.52
CA SER A 130 25.33 14.35 10.56
C SER A 130 24.37 13.47 11.35
N PHE A 131 24.50 12.16 11.17
CA PHE A 131 23.60 11.12 11.66
C PHE A 131 22.29 10.95 10.89
N ASP A 132 22.13 11.60 9.74
CA ASP A 132 21.04 11.41 8.75
C ASP A 132 21.47 10.56 7.54
N GLY A 133 22.71 10.11 7.50
CA GLY A 133 23.24 9.19 6.50
C GLY A 133 24.24 9.81 5.53
N CYS A 134 24.28 11.14 5.42
CA CYS A 134 25.34 11.86 4.74
C CYS A 134 26.03 12.82 5.71
N SER A 135 27.28 12.54 6.07
CA SER A 135 27.98 13.40 7.02
C SER A 135 28.23 14.80 6.45
N SER A 136 28.51 15.78 7.33
CA SER A 136 29.01 17.13 7.00
C SER A 136 30.28 17.22 6.11
N LYS A 137 30.84 16.08 5.71
CA LYS A 137 31.99 15.94 4.80
C LYS A 137 31.64 15.16 3.53
N CYS A 138 30.37 14.88 3.29
CA CYS A 138 29.85 14.15 2.14
C CYS A 138 30.46 12.76 1.98
N VAL A 139 30.64 12.12 3.14
CA VAL A 139 31.00 10.71 3.31
C VAL A 139 29.75 10.00 3.82
N ILE A 140 29.41 8.87 3.20
CA ILE A 140 28.27 8.05 3.64
C ILE A 140 28.54 7.58 5.06
N GLU A 141 27.55 7.74 5.93
CA GLU A 141 27.71 7.37 7.33
C GLU A 141 27.58 5.86 7.54
N ASP A 142 28.19 5.37 8.62
CA ASP A 142 28.21 3.94 8.91
C ASP A 142 26.80 3.35 8.95
N ALA A 143 26.62 2.24 8.22
CA ALA A 143 25.36 1.52 8.06
C ALA A 143 24.25 2.25 7.27
N TYR A 144 24.54 3.36 6.59
CA TYR A 144 23.63 3.96 5.62
C TYR A 144 23.98 3.55 4.18
N GLU A 145 22.97 3.57 3.33
CA GLU A 145 23.12 3.47 1.89
C GLU A 145 22.43 4.68 1.26
N CYS A 146 23.14 5.39 0.39
CA CYS A 146 22.62 6.59 -0.26
C CYS A 146 22.50 6.39 -1.76
N ASP A 147 21.44 6.94 -2.36
CA ASP A 147 21.23 6.96 -3.81
C ASP A 147 20.56 8.26 -4.25
N GLY A 148 20.69 8.61 -5.54
CA GLY A 148 20.10 9.83 -6.12
C GLY A 148 20.96 11.10 -6.02
N GLU A 149 20.40 12.17 -6.58
CA GLU A 149 20.95 13.55 -6.58
C GLU A 149 19.78 14.55 -6.47
N PRO A 150 19.59 15.23 -5.31
CA PRO A 150 20.32 15.04 -4.04
C PRO A 150 20.25 13.60 -3.53
N SER A 151 21.28 13.17 -2.83
CA SER A 151 21.34 11.85 -2.20
C SER A 151 20.26 11.73 -1.12
N VAL A 152 19.47 10.67 -1.20
CA VAL A 152 18.64 10.22 -0.09
C VAL A 152 19.37 9.07 0.56
N CYS A 153 19.50 9.10 1.88
CA CYS A 153 20.21 8.07 2.64
C CYS A 153 19.24 7.29 3.52
N GLY A 154 19.35 5.96 3.49
CA GLY A 154 18.52 5.07 4.30
C GLY A 154 19.35 4.08 5.09
N ARG A 155 18.91 3.82 6.33
CA ARG A 155 19.48 2.77 7.18
C ARG A 155 18.70 1.45 7.02
N PRO A 156 19.29 0.28 7.26
CA PRO A 156 18.54 -0.97 7.29
C PRO A 156 17.47 -0.97 8.38
N ALA A 157 16.37 -1.70 8.14
CA ALA A 157 15.40 -2.02 9.18
C ALA A 157 16.07 -2.91 10.24
N ALA A 158 16.24 -2.39 11.45
CA ALA A 158 16.97 -3.06 12.52
C ALA A 158 16.06 -3.56 13.63
N VAL A 159 14.79 -3.13 13.66
CA VAL A 159 13.83 -3.43 14.72
C VAL A 159 12.54 -3.99 14.13
N ALA A 160 11.90 -4.89 14.89
CA ALA A 160 10.56 -5.39 14.58
C ALA A 160 9.57 -4.23 14.42
N GLY A 161 8.79 -4.27 13.34
CA GLY A 161 7.75 -3.30 13.01
C GLY A 161 8.22 -1.96 12.48
N GLU A 162 9.46 -1.83 12.02
CA GLU A 162 9.88 -0.70 11.17
C GLU A 162 9.40 -0.85 9.72
N LEU A 163 9.14 -2.09 9.30
CA LEU A 163 8.49 -2.43 8.04
C LEU A 163 7.32 -3.35 8.34
N VAL A 164 6.19 -3.15 7.67
CA VAL A 164 4.97 -3.96 7.85
C VAL A 164 4.47 -4.40 6.48
N ILE A 165 4.18 -5.69 6.31
CA ILE A 165 3.49 -6.21 5.13
C ILE A 165 2.04 -5.74 5.21
N THR A 166 1.57 -5.04 4.18
CA THR A 166 0.25 -4.41 4.14
C THR A 166 -0.69 -5.04 3.12
N GLU A 167 -0.16 -5.64 2.05
CA GLU A 167 -1.01 -6.18 0.98
C GLU A 167 -0.34 -7.36 0.27
N ILE A 168 -1.12 -8.38 -0.08
CA ILE A 168 -0.63 -9.62 -0.70
C ILE A 168 -1.51 -10.00 -1.89
N MET A 169 -0.96 -10.03 -3.09
CA MET A 169 -1.59 -10.65 -4.27
C MET A 169 -1.02 -12.05 -4.48
N ALA A 170 -1.73 -13.07 -3.98
CA ALA A 170 -1.31 -14.46 -4.14
C ALA A 170 -2.00 -15.20 -5.29
N ASN A 171 -3.15 -14.71 -5.78
CA ASN A 171 -3.95 -15.38 -6.82
C ASN A 171 -4.53 -14.37 -7.82
N PRO A 172 -3.71 -13.85 -8.75
CA PRO A 172 -4.14 -12.87 -9.73
C PRO A 172 -5.15 -13.48 -10.73
N LYS A 173 -6.14 -12.67 -11.13
CA LYS A 173 -7.10 -13.02 -12.20
C LYS A 173 -6.78 -12.39 -13.54
N ALA A 174 -6.21 -11.19 -13.53
CA ALA A 174 -5.94 -10.41 -14.74
C ALA A 174 -4.87 -11.06 -15.63
N VAL A 175 -3.96 -11.80 -15.02
CA VAL A 175 -2.86 -12.53 -15.66
C VAL A 175 -2.71 -13.90 -14.99
N SER A 176 -1.83 -14.75 -15.51
CA SER A 176 -1.58 -16.05 -14.86
C SER A 176 -1.01 -15.87 -13.46
N ASP A 177 -1.39 -16.78 -12.56
CA ASP A 177 -0.90 -16.95 -11.20
C ASP A 177 0.59 -16.61 -11.04
N ALA A 178 1.45 -17.39 -11.70
CA ALA A 178 2.91 -17.25 -11.69
C ALA A 178 3.48 -15.94 -12.28
N SER A 179 2.67 -15.00 -12.74
CA SER A 179 3.11 -13.73 -13.33
C SER A 179 2.52 -12.49 -12.68
N GLY A 180 1.49 -12.61 -11.85
CA GLY A 180 0.81 -11.47 -11.23
C GLY A 180 0.90 -11.45 -9.70
N GLU A 181 1.80 -12.22 -9.12
CA GLU A 181 2.01 -12.26 -7.66
C GLU A 181 2.93 -11.14 -7.20
N TRP A 182 2.55 -10.51 -6.09
CA TRP A 182 3.32 -9.46 -5.44
C TRP A 182 2.94 -9.30 -3.97
N ILE A 183 3.83 -8.66 -3.22
CA ILE A 183 3.59 -8.23 -1.84
C ILE A 183 3.92 -6.74 -1.71
N GLU A 184 3.20 -6.07 -0.82
CA GLU A 184 3.45 -4.68 -0.44
C GLU A 184 3.99 -4.61 0.99
N ILE A 185 4.99 -3.75 1.17
CA ILE A 185 5.61 -3.46 2.45
C ILE A 185 5.54 -1.96 2.68
N GLN A 186 5.13 -1.53 3.86
CA GLN A 186 5.13 -0.13 4.28
C GLN A 186 6.25 0.15 5.27
N ASN A 187 6.93 1.29 5.13
CA ASN A 187 7.80 1.83 6.18
C ASN A 187 6.97 2.57 7.23
N THR A 188 6.92 2.03 8.45
CA THR A 188 6.19 2.58 9.60
C THR A 188 7.10 3.35 10.56
N SER A 189 8.41 3.37 10.31
CA SER A 189 9.37 4.13 11.09
C SER A 189 9.35 5.61 10.72
N SER A 190 10.03 6.42 11.52
CA SER A 190 10.27 7.85 11.24
C SER A 190 11.45 8.09 10.31
N ASP A 191 12.22 7.06 10.00
CA ASP A 191 13.49 7.18 9.30
C ASP A 191 13.34 6.59 7.89
N THR A 192 14.15 7.06 6.95
CA THR A 192 14.25 6.41 5.64
C THR A 192 14.94 5.05 5.78
N ILE A 193 14.30 4.01 5.27
CA ILE A 193 14.79 2.64 5.33
C ILE A 193 15.33 2.20 3.98
N THR A 194 16.53 1.63 3.95
CA THR A 194 17.00 0.87 2.79
C THR A 194 16.55 -0.59 2.90
N LEU A 195 15.89 -1.09 1.84
CA LEU A 195 15.49 -2.48 1.76
C LEU A 195 16.64 -3.39 1.32
N LYS A 196 17.80 -2.85 0.95
CA LYS A 196 18.98 -3.64 0.58
C LYS A 196 19.39 -4.56 1.74
N GLY A 197 19.52 -5.85 1.45
CA GLY A 197 19.84 -6.88 2.45
C GLY A 197 18.65 -7.39 3.25
N LEU A 198 17.44 -6.83 3.06
CA LEU A 198 16.22 -7.38 3.63
C LEU A 198 15.92 -8.75 3.01
N GLY A 199 15.79 -9.77 3.85
CA GLY A 199 15.40 -11.11 3.46
C GLY A 199 13.88 -11.28 3.55
N VAL A 200 13.28 -11.82 2.49
CA VAL A 200 11.87 -12.18 2.44
C VAL A 200 11.77 -13.70 2.30
N GLN A 201 11.14 -14.35 3.27
CA GLN A 201 10.87 -15.78 3.26
C GLN A 201 9.39 -16.05 3.03
N PHE A 202 9.08 -17.02 2.18
CA PHE A 202 7.76 -17.61 2.01
C PHE A 202 7.78 -19.09 2.40
N LYS A 203 6.84 -19.50 3.25
CA LYS A 203 6.70 -20.88 3.69
C LYS A 203 5.24 -21.35 3.58
N SER A 204 5.04 -22.49 2.93
CA SER A 204 3.73 -23.18 2.88
C SER A 204 3.94 -24.69 2.89
N GLY A 205 3.47 -25.37 3.95
CA GLY A 205 3.69 -26.80 4.12
C GLY A 205 5.18 -27.18 4.05
N ALA A 206 5.58 -27.90 2.98
CA ALA A 206 6.97 -28.29 2.71
C ALA A 206 7.75 -27.26 1.85
N VAL A 207 7.05 -26.31 1.22
CA VAL A 207 7.65 -25.22 0.45
C VAL A 207 8.30 -24.23 1.41
N ASN A 208 9.56 -23.89 1.14
CA ASN A 208 10.35 -22.91 1.87
C ASN A 208 11.26 -22.20 0.88
N GLN A 209 10.85 -21.01 0.44
CA GLN A 209 11.53 -20.21 -0.57
C GLN A 209 11.90 -18.86 0.05
N SER A 210 12.98 -18.25 -0.43
CA SER A 210 13.38 -16.93 0.06
C SER A 210 14.21 -16.18 -0.97
N PHE A 211 14.17 -14.85 -0.90
CA PHE A 211 15.11 -13.98 -1.61
C PHE A 211 15.63 -12.90 -0.67
N THR A 212 16.69 -12.23 -1.11
CA THR A 212 17.23 -11.04 -0.45
C THR A 212 17.27 -9.91 -1.47
N ILE A 213 16.87 -8.72 -1.07
CA ILE A 213 16.93 -7.54 -1.92
C ILE A 213 18.40 -7.14 -2.11
N ALA A 214 18.89 -7.16 -3.35
CA ALA A 214 20.31 -7.03 -3.65
C ALA A 214 20.74 -5.59 -3.99
N THR A 215 19.80 -4.75 -4.39
CA THR A 215 20.03 -3.35 -4.80
C THR A 215 19.56 -2.39 -3.72
N VAL A 216 20.08 -1.16 -3.74
CA VAL A 216 19.55 -0.08 -2.92
C VAL A 216 18.13 0.21 -3.39
N LEU A 217 17.20 0.19 -2.45
CA LEU A 217 15.82 0.60 -2.62
C LEU A 217 15.45 1.33 -1.33
N LEU A 218 15.24 2.63 -1.43
CA LEU A 218 14.97 3.51 -0.30
C LEU A 218 13.47 3.67 -0.14
N LEU A 219 13.01 3.61 1.10
CA LEU A 219 11.62 3.77 1.47
C LEU A 219 11.52 4.86 2.53
N GLU A 220 10.95 5.99 2.16
CA GLU A 220 10.70 7.11 3.08
C GLU A 220 9.61 6.75 4.11
N PRO A 221 9.50 7.51 5.22
CA PRO A 221 8.45 7.28 6.20
C PRO A 221 7.04 7.27 5.59
N ASN A 222 6.28 6.21 5.87
CA ASN A 222 4.94 5.91 5.35
C ASN A 222 4.86 5.54 3.86
N GLU A 223 5.99 5.42 3.15
CA GLU A 223 6.04 4.97 1.77
C GLU A 223 5.86 3.44 1.67
N TYR A 224 5.44 2.99 0.49
CA TYR A 224 5.16 1.59 0.16
C TYR A 224 6.15 1.07 -0.87
N ALA A 225 6.58 -0.18 -0.73
CA ALA A 225 7.35 -0.91 -1.74
C ALA A 225 6.56 -2.11 -2.25
N ILE A 226 6.47 -2.23 -3.57
CA ILE A 226 5.89 -3.36 -4.28
C ILE A 226 6.99 -4.30 -4.75
N LEU A 227 7.01 -5.50 -4.16
CA LEU A 227 7.92 -6.57 -4.55
C LEU A 227 7.14 -7.60 -5.36
N ALA A 228 7.57 -7.90 -6.58
CA ALA A 228 6.85 -8.81 -7.50
C ALA A 228 7.75 -9.81 -8.21
N ASN A 229 7.19 -10.95 -8.64
CA ASN A 229 7.93 -11.95 -9.43
C ASN A 229 8.09 -11.55 -10.92
N ASN A 230 7.34 -10.54 -11.37
CA ASN A 230 7.32 -10.07 -12.75
C ASN A 230 7.30 -8.53 -12.83
N GLY A 231 8.33 -7.98 -13.49
CA GLY A 231 8.47 -6.53 -13.69
C GLY A 231 7.96 -6.02 -15.03
N ASP A 232 7.42 -6.88 -15.89
CA ASP A 232 6.78 -6.43 -17.13
C ASP A 232 5.32 -6.06 -16.87
N LYS A 233 5.05 -4.74 -16.87
CA LYS A 233 3.72 -4.16 -16.63
C LYS A 233 2.63 -4.72 -17.58
N ALA A 234 3.01 -5.16 -18.77
CA ALA A 234 2.07 -5.75 -19.72
C ALA A 234 1.59 -7.16 -19.32
N THR A 235 2.35 -7.86 -18.47
CA THR A 235 2.12 -9.26 -18.12
C THR A 235 2.00 -9.51 -16.62
N ASN A 236 2.17 -8.49 -15.78
CA ASN A 236 2.05 -8.57 -14.32
C ASN A 236 0.70 -8.10 -13.74
N GLY A 237 -0.28 -7.82 -14.60
CA GLY A 237 -1.57 -7.26 -14.19
C GLY A 237 -1.60 -5.73 -14.18
N GLY A 238 -0.56 -5.05 -14.67
CA GLY A 238 -0.52 -3.60 -14.77
C GLY A 238 0.03 -2.89 -13.52
N VAL A 239 0.68 -3.64 -12.63
CA VAL A 239 1.23 -3.15 -11.37
C VAL A 239 2.58 -2.48 -11.62
N ASP A 240 2.76 -1.27 -11.09
CA ASP A 240 4.07 -0.63 -10.99
C ASP A 240 4.83 -1.26 -9.82
N ILE A 241 6.02 -1.80 -10.10
CA ILE A 241 6.80 -2.54 -9.10
C ILE A 241 8.09 -1.79 -8.77
N ASP A 242 8.54 -1.92 -7.52
CA ASP A 242 9.77 -1.30 -7.05
C ASP A 242 10.93 -2.31 -7.05
N TYR A 243 10.63 -3.60 -6.84
CA TYR A 243 11.64 -4.65 -6.89
C TYR A 243 11.12 -5.93 -7.52
N LYS A 244 11.88 -6.45 -8.49
CA LYS A 244 11.61 -7.77 -9.08
C LYS A 244 12.41 -8.86 -8.36
N TYR A 245 11.72 -9.78 -7.70
CA TYR A 245 12.34 -10.99 -7.15
C TYR A 245 12.27 -12.17 -8.12
N ILE A 246 13.05 -13.22 -7.83
CA ILE A 246 13.07 -14.48 -8.55
C ILE A 246 13.07 -15.64 -7.55
N GLY A 247 12.54 -16.80 -7.96
CA GLY A 247 12.64 -18.04 -7.17
C GLY A 247 11.75 -18.10 -5.93
N VAL A 248 10.76 -17.20 -5.83
CA VAL A 248 9.65 -17.29 -4.89
C VAL A 248 8.36 -17.26 -5.70
N GLY A 249 7.43 -18.17 -5.39
CA GLY A 249 6.05 -18.14 -5.86
C GLY A 249 5.14 -18.23 -4.64
N LEU A 250 4.09 -17.42 -4.62
CA LEU A 250 3.13 -17.37 -3.53
C LEU A 250 2.08 -18.46 -3.76
N GLU A 251 1.88 -19.35 -2.79
CA GLU A 251 0.70 -20.23 -2.83
C GLU A 251 -0.52 -19.49 -2.27
N ASP A 252 -1.72 -20.01 -2.50
CA ASP A 252 -3.00 -19.49 -1.95
C ASP A 252 -3.07 -19.50 -0.41
N SER A 253 -2.06 -20.04 0.26
CA SER A 253 -1.88 -19.96 1.70
C SER A 253 -0.42 -20.07 2.07
N GLY A 254 -0.02 -19.48 3.19
CA GLY A 254 1.34 -19.62 3.70
C GLY A 254 1.69 -18.53 4.70
N THR A 255 2.98 -18.44 5.00
CA THR A 255 3.54 -17.43 5.89
C THR A 255 4.64 -16.67 5.15
N LEU A 256 4.53 -15.34 5.17
CA LEU A 256 5.59 -14.41 4.77
C LEU A 256 6.34 -13.94 6.02
N THR A 257 7.65 -13.80 5.92
CA THR A 257 8.49 -13.28 7.01
C THR A 257 9.55 -12.36 6.43
N LEU A 258 9.59 -11.13 6.93
CA LEU A 258 10.63 -10.14 6.67
C LEU A 258 11.72 -10.30 7.72
N SER A 259 12.99 -10.35 7.31
CA SER A 259 14.10 -10.44 8.25
C SER A 259 15.33 -9.66 7.79
N GLN A 260 15.95 -8.92 8.71
CA GLN A 260 17.20 -8.23 8.45
C GLN A 260 18.39 -9.12 8.83
N GLY A 261 19.38 -9.21 7.93
CA GLY A 261 20.59 -10.02 8.13
C GLY A 261 20.32 -11.52 8.30
N GLY A 262 19.09 -11.99 8.00
CA GLY A 262 18.63 -13.36 8.21
C GLY A 262 18.44 -13.76 9.68
N THR A 263 18.52 -12.83 10.62
CA THR A 263 18.44 -13.12 12.06
C THR A 263 17.37 -12.32 12.79
N THR A 264 17.15 -11.07 12.41
CA THR A 264 16.18 -10.19 13.07
C THR A 264 14.88 -10.25 12.30
N GLU A 265 13.83 -10.85 12.87
CA GLU A 265 12.48 -10.81 12.31
C GLU A 265 11.96 -9.37 12.42
N ILE A 266 11.59 -8.79 11.28
CA ILE A 266 11.04 -7.44 11.18
C ILE A 266 9.52 -7.50 11.22
N ASP A 267 8.94 -8.42 10.47
CA ASP A 267 7.50 -8.59 10.36
C ASP A 267 7.15 -9.99 9.84
N LYS A 268 5.90 -10.40 10.08
CA LYS A 268 5.39 -11.69 9.67
C LYS A 268 3.89 -11.61 9.40
N VAL A 269 3.43 -12.38 8.43
CA VAL A 269 2.00 -12.53 8.13
C VAL A 269 1.71 -13.97 7.73
N THR A 270 0.65 -14.57 8.29
CA THR A 270 0.11 -15.85 7.81
C THR A 270 -1.22 -15.63 7.11
N TYR A 271 -1.33 -16.05 5.85
CA TYR A 271 -2.49 -15.82 5.02
C TYR A 271 -3.05 -17.11 4.39
N GLY A 272 -4.23 -16.99 3.78
CA GLY A 272 -4.92 -18.05 3.08
C GLY A 272 -6.04 -18.73 3.87
N VAL A 273 -6.30 -18.33 5.12
CA VAL A 273 -7.27 -19.02 5.98
C VAL A 273 -8.19 -18.03 6.70
N GLY A 274 -9.47 -18.39 6.89
CA GLY A 274 -10.40 -17.54 7.64
C GLY A 274 -10.59 -16.17 7.00
N GLU A 275 -10.31 -15.10 7.73
CA GLU A 275 -10.39 -13.70 7.28
C GLU A 275 -9.29 -13.34 6.25
N THR A 276 -8.17 -14.05 6.24
CA THR A 276 -7.08 -13.89 5.26
C THR A 276 -7.22 -14.80 4.03
N THR A 277 -8.42 -15.37 3.81
CA THR A 277 -8.68 -16.27 2.67
C THR A 277 -8.33 -15.57 1.36
N VAL A 278 -7.47 -16.20 0.56
CA VAL A 278 -7.13 -15.71 -0.78
C VAL A 278 -8.32 -15.88 -1.71
N VAL A 279 -8.61 -14.83 -2.46
CA VAL A 279 -9.70 -14.81 -3.43
C VAL A 279 -9.12 -14.45 -4.78
N GLU A 280 -9.34 -15.28 -5.80
CA GLU A 280 -8.88 -15.03 -7.17
C GLU A 280 -9.25 -13.61 -7.65
N GLY A 281 -8.23 -12.87 -8.05
CA GLY A 281 -8.32 -11.48 -8.51
C GLY A 281 -8.46 -10.44 -7.41
N ARG A 282 -8.17 -10.78 -6.16
CA ARG A 282 -8.18 -9.84 -5.04
C ARG A 282 -6.94 -10.05 -4.18
N THR A 283 -6.46 -8.94 -3.65
CA THR A 283 -5.43 -8.97 -2.62
C THR A 283 -6.01 -9.36 -1.26
N VAL A 284 -5.17 -9.91 -0.41
CA VAL A 284 -5.38 -9.93 1.04
C VAL A 284 -4.79 -8.63 1.58
N SER A 285 -5.64 -7.71 2.00
CA SER A 285 -5.25 -6.34 2.41
C SER A 285 -5.41 -6.17 3.91
N LEU A 286 -4.42 -5.53 4.53
CA LEU A 286 -4.43 -5.16 5.94
C LEU A 286 -5.32 -3.93 6.13
N ASP A 287 -6.15 -3.93 7.17
CA ASP A 287 -6.91 -2.75 7.56
C ASP A 287 -5.94 -1.59 7.88
N PRO A 288 -6.12 -0.39 7.31
CA PRO A 288 -5.22 0.74 7.50
C PRO A 288 -5.17 1.25 8.95
N THR A 289 -6.08 0.80 9.83
CA THR A 289 -6.01 1.07 11.28
C THR A 289 -5.20 0.04 12.06
N LYS A 290 -4.62 -0.95 11.37
CA LYS A 290 -3.89 -2.11 11.92
C LYS A 290 -2.48 -2.25 11.36
N VAL A 291 -1.91 -1.18 10.80
CA VAL A 291 -0.52 -1.14 10.32
C VAL A 291 0.45 -1.14 11.50
N ASP A 292 0.65 -2.34 12.04
CA ASP A 292 1.51 -2.65 13.19
C ASP A 292 1.90 -4.14 13.09
N TYR A 293 3.15 -4.46 13.41
CA TYR A 293 3.74 -5.80 13.17
C TYR A 293 3.20 -6.91 14.09
N GLU A 294 2.47 -6.57 15.16
CA GLU A 294 1.77 -7.56 15.97
C GLU A 294 0.29 -7.64 15.58
N MET A 295 -0.31 -6.51 15.18
CA MET A 295 -1.69 -6.48 14.74
C MET A 295 -1.89 -7.11 13.36
N ASN A 296 -0.93 -6.97 12.45
CA ASN A 296 -0.97 -7.60 11.12
C ASN A 296 -0.71 -9.12 11.19
N ASP A 297 -0.28 -9.66 12.32
CA ASP A 297 -0.22 -11.10 12.55
C ASP A 297 -1.61 -11.71 12.86
N LEU A 298 -2.59 -10.88 13.22
CA LEU A 298 -3.95 -11.30 13.54
C LEU A 298 -4.79 -11.44 12.26
N PRO A 299 -5.38 -12.62 11.97
CA PRO A 299 -6.21 -12.78 10.78
C PRO A 299 -7.37 -11.78 10.70
N ALA A 300 -7.92 -11.36 11.84
CA ALA A 300 -9.01 -10.40 11.93
C ALA A 300 -8.64 -8.96 11.49
N SER A 301 -7.36 -8.67 11.31
CA SER A 301 -6.88 -7.38 10.79
C SER A 301 -6.91 -7.32 9.26
N TRP A 302 -7.18 -8.43 8.58
CA TRP A 302 -7.10 -8.54 7.13
C TRP A 302 -8.44 -8.82 6.49
N CYS A 303 -8.51 -8.50 5.20
CA CYS A 303 -9.67 -8.73 4.37
C CYS A 303 -9.31 -8.92 2.91
N PRO A 304 -10.10 -9.68 2.12
CA PRO A 304 -10.01 -9.58 0.68
C PRO A 304 -10.40 -8.17 0.22
N SER A 305 -9.59 -7.53 -0.62
CA SER A 305 -9.90 -6.20 -1.13
C SER A 305 -11.12 -6.21 -2.05
N PRO A 306 -11.86 -5.08 -2.17
CA PRO A 306 -12.97 -4.95 -3.11
C PRO A 306 -12.60 -5.01 -4.61
N LEU A 307 -11.33 -4.82 -5.01
CA LEU A 307 -10.82 -4.83 -6.39
C LEU A 307 -9.48 -5.61 -6.48
N ASP A 308 -8.62 -5.37 -7.50
CA ASP A 308 -7.29 -5.99 -7.67
C ASP A 308 -6.22 -5.49 -6.64
N GLY A 309 -6.67 -4.92 -5.52
CA GLY A 309 -5.83 -4.27 -4.50
C GLY A 309 -5.57 -2.79 -4.69
N THR A 310 -4.65 -2.25 -3.90
CA THR A 310 -4.23 -0.83 -3.88
C THR A 310 -2.70 -0.70 -3.90
N PRO A 311 -1.97 -1.29 -4.87
CA PRO A 311 -0.51 -1.28 -4.86
C PRO A 311 0.05 0.14 -4.86
N GLY A 312 0.90 0.43 -3.88
CA GLY A 312 1.55 1.72 -3.67
C GLY A 312 0.67 2.75 -2.96
N ALA A 313 -0.44 2.32 -2.36
CA ALA A 313 -1.42 3.21 -1.74
C ALA A 313 -2.05 2.62 -0.49
N VAL A 314 -2.63 3.49 0.34
CA VAL A 314 -3.33 3.07 1.57
C VAL A 314 -4.49 2.12 1.23
N ASN A 315 -4.49 0.95 1.88
CA ASN A 315 -5.56 -0.04 1.77
C ASN A 315 -6.95 0.50 2.14
N GLY A 316 -7.98 -0.10 1.53
CA GLY A 316 -9.35 0.08 1.98
C GLY A 316 -9.58 -0.52 3.37
N ALA A 317 -10.34 0.18 4.23
CA ALA A 317 -10.73 -0.37 5.53
C ALA A 317 -11.48 -1.69 5.39
N CYS A 318 -11.17 -2.63 6.27
CA CYS A 318 -11.82 -3.94 6.36
C CYS A 318 -13.20 -3.78 7.00
N ASN A 319 -14.09 -3.07 6.32
CA ASN A 319 -15.52 -2.99 6.65
C ASN A 319 -16.24 -4.28 6.24
N LEU A 320 -15.59 -5.43 6.40
CA LEU A 320 -16.12 -6.71 5.98
C LEU A 320 -17.30 -7.10 6.85
N LYS A 321 -18.34 -7.55 6.18
CA LYS A 321 -19.44 -8.25 6.82
C LYS A 321 -19.18 -9.75 6.69
N VAL A 322 -19.15 -10.44 7.82
CA VAL A 322 -19.06 -11.90 7.86
C VAL A 322 -20.43 -12.44 8.22
N LEU A 323 -21.04 -13.19 7.29
CA LEU A 323 -22.26 -13.93 7.54
C LEU A 323 -21.91 -15.39 7.75
N ALA A 324 -22.38 -16.00 8.82
CA ALA A 324 -22.15 -17.40 9.11
C ALA A 324 -23.46 -18.09 9.45
N GLY A 325 -23.63 -19.31 8.95
CA GLY A 325 -24.77 -20.16 9.23
C GLY A 325 -24.37 -21.61 9.32
N THR A 326 -25.03 -22.35 10.21
CA THR A 326 -24.83 -23.78 10.38
C THR A 326 -26.18 -24.48 10.35
N ASN A 327 -26.27 -25.56 9.58
CA ASN A 327 -27.40 -26.47 9.61
C ASN A 327 -26.95 -27.80 10.21
N SER A 328 -27.40 -28.09 11.44
CA SER A 328 -27.11 -29.33 12.17
C SER A 328 -28.29 -30.32 12.15
N SER A 329 -29.26 -30.13 11.25
CA SER A 329 -30.43 -31.00 11.13
C SER A 329 -30.10 -32.22 10.28
N ALA A 330 -29.61 -33.27 10.97
CA ALA A 330 -29.14 -34.49 10.32
C ALA A 330 -30.17 -35.11 9.37
N ILE A 331 -29.69 -35.66 8.25
CA ILE A 331 -30.52 -36.35 7.25
C ILE A 331 -29.82 -37.55 6.66
N ALA A 332 -30.55 -38.65 6.56
CA ALA A 332 -30.07 -39.87 5.92
C ALA A 332 -29.85 -39.63 4.42
N ILE A 333 -28.67 -40.00 3.92
CA ILE A 333 -28.32 -39.98 2.50
C ILE A 333 -28.75 -41.33 1.91
N PRO A 334 -29.70 -41.36 0.96
CA PRO A 334 -30.13 -42.60 0.33
C PRO A 334 -29.02 -43.24 -0.51
N ASP A 335 -28.94 -44.57 -0.48
CA ASP A 335 -27.99 -45.34 -1.30
C ASP A 335 -28.41 -45.33 -2.77
N LYS A 336 -27.46 -45.07 -3.69
CA LYS A 336 -27.63 -45.09 -5.15
C LYS A 336 -28.78 -44.23 -5.67
N ASP A 337 -29.17 -43.20 -4.92
CA ASP A 337 -30.15 -42.24 -5.37
C ASP A 337 -29.45 -41.07 -6.07
N PRO A 338 -29.67 -40.89 -7.39
CA PRO A 338 -29.09 -39.76 -8.11
C PRO A 338 -29.66 -38.40 -7.68
N VAL A 339 -30.79 -38.36 -6.96
CA VAL A 339 -31.36 -37.13 -6.38
C VAL A 339 -30.66 -36.76 -5.08
N GLY A 340 -30.35 -37.75 -4.24
CA GLY A 340 -29.67 -37.57 -2.96
C GLY A 340 -30.46 -36.71 -1.97
N VAL A 341 -29.76 -35.89 -1.20
CA VAL A 341 -30.33 -34.99 -0.19
C VAL A 341 -29.84 -33.57 -0.34
N SER A 342 -30.67 -32.61 0.06
CA SER A 342 -30.29 -31.20 0.10
C SER A 342 -30.62 -30.56 1.45
N ARG A 343 -29.83 -29.54 1.80
CA ARG A 343 -30.05 -28.65 2.95
C ARG A 343 -29.83 -27.22 2.53
N THR A 344 -30.72 -26.34 3.00
CA THR A 344 -30.69 -24.92 2.68
C THR A 344 -30.29 -24.09 3.89
N LEU A 345 -29.46 -23.08 3.66
CA LEU A 345 -29.22 -21.95 4.56
C LEU A 345 -29.69 -20.69 3.87
N VAL A 346 -30.51 -19.89 4.56
CA VAL A 346 -31.08 -18.65 3.99
C VAL A 346 -30.30 -17.46 4.52
N VAL A 347 -29.79 -16.64 3.61
CA VAL A 347 -29.13 -15.36 3.92
C VAL A 347 -30.11 -14.24 3.62
N ASN A 348 -30.39 -13.39 4.62
CA ASN A 348 -31.42 -12.34 4.55
C ASN A 348 -30.83 -10.93 4.42
N ASP A 349 -29.74 -10.79 3.67
CA ASP A 349 -28.88 -9.61 3.71
C ASP A 349 -28.54 -9.11 2.31
N ASP A 350 -29.29 -8.11 1.83
CA ASP A 350 -29.12 -7.55 0.48
C ASP A 350 -27.97 -6.57 0.35
N THR A 351 -27.32 -6.18 1.45
CA THR A 351 -26.14 -5.29 1.37
C THR A 351 -24.86 -6.11 1.16
N CYS A 352 -24.89 -7.41 1.42
CA CYS A 352 -23.74 -8.29 1.35
C CYS A 352 -23.41 -8.70 -0.10
N THR A 353 -22.37 -8.09 -0.68
CA THR A 353 -21.77 -8.53 -1.96
C THR A 353 -20.66 -9.54 -1.66
N VAL A 354 -20.86 -10.80 -2.08
CA VAL A 354 -19.97 -11.93 -1.77
C VAL A 354 -18.56 -11.67 -2.30
N LEU A 355 -17.59 -11.73 -1.40
CA LEU A 355 -16.15 -11.71 -1.72
C LEU A 355 -15.57 -13.12 -1.69
N ALA A 356 -15.97 -13.93 -0.71
CA ALA A 356 -15.55 -15.31 -0.58
C ALA A 356 -16.60 -16.12 0.17
N ILE A 357 -16.57 -17.45 -0.01
CA ILE A 357 -17.29 -18.38 0.85
C ILE A 357 -16.36 -19.49 1.35
N ALA A 358 -16.66 -20.01 2.54
CA ALA A 358 -16.10 -21.26 3.05
C ALA A 358 -17.24 -22.20 3.44
N VAL A 359 -17.06 -23.49 3.14
CA VAL A 359 -18.08 -24.52 3.38
C VAL A 359 -17.46 -25.65 4.17
N GLY A 360 -18.00 -25.93 5.35
CA GLY A 360 -17.65 -27.12 6.13
C GLY A 360 -18.74 -28.18 6.04
N VAL A 361 -18.35 -29.45 5.91
CA VAL A 361 -19.27 -30.59 5.87
C VAL A 361 -18.86 -31.64 6.90
N ASP A 362 -19.85 -32.21 7.60
CA ASP A 362 -19.70 -33.40 8.45
C ASP A 362 -20.71 -34.45 7.97
N ILE A 363 -20.20 -35.47 7.28
CA ILE A 363 -20.98 -36.57 6.73
C ILE A 363 -20.42 -37.89 7.27
N THR A 364 -21.28 -38.67 7.90
CA THR A 364 -20.99 -40.07 8.23
C THR A 364 -21.38 -40.95 7.06
N HIS A 365 -20.45 -41.73 6.51
CA HIS A 365 -20.72 -42.61 5.38
C HIS A 365 -19.69 -43.74 5.30
N THR A 366 -20.11 -44.94 4.92
CA THR A 366 -19.22 -46.12 4.85
C THR A 366 -18.10 -45.95 3.83
N TYR A 367 -18.38 -45.43 2.62
CA TYR A 367 -17.34 -45.12 1.63
C TYR A 367 -17.47 -43.70 1.09
N LYS A 368 -16.59 -42.79 1.51
CA LYS A 368 -16.61 -41.39 1.04
C LYS A 368 -16.32 -41.26 -0.46
N GLY A 369 -15.71 -42.27 -1.07
CA GLY A 369 -15.52 -42.39 -2.52
C GLY A 369 -16.82 -42.55 -3.33
N HIS A 370 -17.97 -42.75 -2.70
CA HIS A 370 -19.27 -42.76 -3.40
C HIS A 370 -19.98 -41.41 -3.38
N LEU A 371 -19.50 -40.47 -2.55
CA LEU A 371 -20.16 -39.20 -2.33
C LEU A 371 -19.82 -38.21 -3.44
N THR A 372 -20.83 -37.44 -3.84
CA THR A 372 -20.67 -36.21 -4.61
C THR A 372 -21.33 -35.10 -3.81
N VAL A 373 -20.56 -34.07 -3.46
CA VAL A 373 -21.01 -32.94 -2.64
C VAL A 373 -20.86 -31.66 -3.44
N SER A 374 -21.93 -30.90 -3.57
CA SER A 374 -21.96 -29.63 -4.29
C SER A 374 -22.71 -28.57 -3.50
N ILE A 375 -22.37 -27.30 -3.76
CA ILE A 375 -23.09 -26.15 -3.24
C ILE A 375 -23.68 -25.38 -4.41
N THR A 376 -24.90 -24.85 -4.26
CA THR A 376 -25.55 -23.96 -5.22
C THR A 376 -25.82 -22.62 -4.54
N GLY A 377 -25.37 -21.54 -5.18
CA GLY A 377 -25.51 -20.19 -4.67
C GLY A 377 -26.70 -19.42 -5.25
N PRO A 378 -26.91 -18.17 -4.80
CA PRO A 378 -27.99 -17.28 -5.22
C PRO A 378 -28.13 -17.04 -6.73
N ASN A 379 -27.02 -17.10 -7.46
CA ASN A 379 -26.98 -16.96 -8.90
C ASN A 379 -27.45 -18.22 -9.66
N GLY A 380 -27.84 -19.27 -8.94
CA GLY A 380 -28.18 -20.58 -9.50
C GLY A 380 -26.97 -21.39 -9.96
N ALA A 381 -25.74 -20.88 -9.77
CA ALA A 381 -24.53 -21.58 -10.14
C ALA A 381 -24.16 -22.63 -9.08
N THR A 382 -23.67 -23.78 -9.55
CA THR A 382 -23.28 -24.91 -8.69
C THR A 382 -21.78 -25.13 -8.78
N ALA A 383 -21.12 -25.25 -7.62
CA ALA A 383 -19.71 -25.62 -7.51
C ALA A 383 -19.58 -26.98 -6.82
N LEU A 384 -18.69 -27.81 -7.35
CA LEU A 384 -18.40 -29.14 -6.81
C LEU A 384 -17.33 -29.08 -5.70
N LEU A 385 -17.67 -29.55 -4.51
CA LEU A 385 -16.75 -29.59 -3.36
C LEU A 385 -15.99 -30.91 -3.30
N HIS A 386 -16.71 -32.02 -3.46
CA HIS A 386 -16.16 -33.38 -3.43
C HIS A 386 -16.77 -34.23 -4.53
N GLU A 387 -15.94 -35.03 -5.21
CA GLU A 387 -16.37 -35.89 -6.32
C GLU A 387 -15.70 -37.25 -6.20
N LYS A 388 -16.37 -38.17 -5.52
CA LYS A 388 -16.06 -39.61 -5.53
C LYS A 388 -14.60 -39.95 -5.22
N THR A 389 -13.94 -39.14 -4.40
CA THR A 389 -12.55 -39.34 -4.00
C THR A 389 -12.45 -39.96 -2.61
N GLY A 390 -11.31 -40.60 -2.29
CA GLY A 390 -11.08 -41.25 -1.00
C GLY A 390 -11.48 -42.72 -0.92
N GLY A 391 -11.95 -43.33 -2.02
CA GLY A 391 -12.17 -44.77 -2.12
C GLY A 391 -13.03 -45.35 -0.99
N SER A 392 -12.52 -46.40 -0.34
CA SER A 392 -13.19 -47.09 0.77
C SER A 392 -12.95 -46.46 2.15
N THR A 393 -12.41 -45.24 2.23
CA THR A 393 -12.29 -44.54 3.51
C THR A 393 -13.66 -44.05 3.96
N ASP A 394 -13.97 -44.29 5.23
CA ASP A 394 -15.18 -43.84 5.89
C ASP A 394 -15.17 -42.32 6.10
N ASP A 395 -16.37 -41.74 6.14
CA ASP A 395 -16.70 -40.37 6.52
C ASP A 395 -16.06 -39.24 5.68
N LEU A 396 -16.79 -38.14 5.56
CA LEU A 396 -16.29 -36.90 4.96
C LEU A 396 -16.47 -35.76 5.96
N LYS A 397 -15.36 -35.35 6.58
CA LYS A 397 -15.28 -34.22 7.51
C LYS A 397 -14.24 -33.25 7.00
N GLU A 398 -14.67 -32.32 6.18
CA GLU A 398 -13.79 -31.44 5.42
C GLU A 398 -14.29 -30.00 5.48
N SER A 399 -13.34 -29.08 5.35
CA SER A 399 -13.60 -27.65 5.16
C SER A 399 -12.99 -27.21 3.84
N TYR A 400 -13.76 -26.47 3.05
CA TYR A 400 -13.41 -25.97 1.74
C TYR A 400 -13.39 -24.43 1.74
N PRO A 401 -12.44 -23.77 1.07
CA PRO A 401 -11.30 -24.36 0.36
C PRO A 401 -10.13 -24.78 1.26
N VAL A 402 -10.19 -24.46 2.56
CA VAL A 402 -9.11 -24.74 3.52
C VAL A 402 -9.60 -25.63 4.66
N PRO A 403 -8.84 -26.69 5.02
CA PRO A 403 -7.54 -27.09 4.44
C PRO A 403 -7.66 -27.87 3.12
N THR A 404 -8.89 -28.15 2.65
CA THR A 404 -9.13 -29.07 1.54
C THR A 404 -9.62 -28.33 0.30
N PRO A 405 -8.88 -28.35 -0.82
CA PRO A 405 -9.30 -27.70 -2.06
C PRO A 405 -10.59 -28.31 -2.61
N PRO A 406 -11.55 -27.49 -3.09
CA PRO A 406 -12.76 -27.98 -3.71
C PRO A 406 -12.46 -28.54 -5.11
N LYS A 407 -13.34 -29.40 -5.64
CA LYS A 407 -13.20 -29.92 -7.01
C LYS A 407 -13.40 -28.86 -8.09
N GLN A 408 -14.17 -27.82 -7.80
CA GLN A 408 -14.34 -26.65 -8.64
C GLN A 408 -14.18 -25.38 -7.80
N PRO A 409 -13.60 -24.30 -8.38
CA PRO A 409 -13.42 -23.04 -7.66
C PRO A 409 -14.73 -22.47 -7.12
N LEU A 410 -14.67 -21.89 -5.91
CA LEU A 410 -15.81 -21.19 -5.30
C LEU A 410 -15.90 -19.72 -5.75
N THR A 411 -14.96 -19.28 -6.59
CA THR A 411 -14.89 -17.92 -7.14
C THR A 411 -16.06 -17.59 -8.07
N ILE A 412 -16.82 -18.62 -8.50
CA ILE A 412 -18.10 -18.48 -9.21
C ILE A 412 -19.17 -17.69 -8.42
N TYR A 413 -18.98 -17.54 -7.11
CA TYR A 413 -19.87 -16.77 -6.25
C TYR A 413 -19.38 -15.34 -6.00
N ASN A 414 -18.18 -14.97 -6.44
CA ASN A 414 -17.64 -13.64 -6.16
C ASN A 414 -18.42 -12.57 -6.93
N GLY A 415 -18.73 -11.47 -6.24
CA GLY A 415 -19.47 -10.33 -6.79
C GLY A 415 -20.99 -10.52 -6.85
N ILE A 416 -21.53 -11.66 -6.42
CA ILE A 416 -22.99 -11.84 -6.36
C ILE A 416 -23.55 -11.27 -5.06
N ASN A 417 -24.83 -10.94 -5.05
CA ASN A 417 -25.53 -10.61 -3.81
C ASN A 417 -25.75 -11.89 -2.99
N ALA A 418 -25.37 -11.88 -1.71
CA ALA A 418 -25.44 -13.05 -0.84
C ALA A 418 -26.88 -13.43 -0.45
N LYS A 419 -27.84 -12.50 -0.57
CA LYS A 419 -29.23 -12.68 -0.18
C LYS A 419 -29.95 -13.66 -1.10
N THR A 420 -29.93 -14.95 -0.75
CA THR A 420 -31.01 -15.92 -0.99
C THR A 420 -30.71 -17.19 -0.18
N ASP A 421 -31.39 -18.27 -0.55
CA ASP A 421 -31.05 -19.66 -0.29
C ASP A 421 -29.67 -20.03 -0.86
N TRP A 422 -28.87 -20.66 -0.03
CA TRP A 422 -27.68 -21.42 -0.38
C TRP A 422 -27.97 -22.90 -0.12
N VAL A 423 -27.77 -23.75 -1.13
CA VAL A 423 -28.22 -25.15 -1.08
C VAL A 423 -27.03 -26.08 -1.19
N LEU A 424 -26.74 -26.82 -0.12
CA LEU A 424 -25.81 -27.95 -0.16
C LEU A 424 -26.56 -29.19 -0.64
N THR A 425 -26.02 -29.89 -1.63
CA THR A 425 -26.56 -31.15 -2.15
C THR A 425 -25.52 -32.27 -2.04
N VAL A 426 -25.95 -33.40 -1.51
CA VAL A 426 -25.14 -34.61 -1.32
C VAL A 426 -25.82 -35.77 -2.00
N THR A 427 -25.12 -36.43 -2.93
CA THR A 427 -25.58 -37.67 -3.56
C THR A 427 -24.60 -38.80 -3.26
N SER A 428 -25.09 -40.03 -3.21
CA SER A 428 -24.27 -41.23 -3.09
C SER A 428 -24.54 -42.12 -4.30
N THR A 429 -23.52 -42.33 -5.13
CA THR A 429 -23.63 -43.18 -6.33
C THR A 429 -22.44 -44.13 -6.41
N GLY A 430 -22.65 -45.37 -5.95
CA GLY A 430 -21.68 -46.46 -5.98
C GLY A 430 -22.22 -47.70 -6.70
N THR A 431 -21.32 -48.58 -7.17
CA THR A 431 -21.68 -49.84 -7.85
C THR A 431 -21.65 -51.06 -6.93
N SER A 432 -21.42 -50.84 -5.62
CA SER A 432 -21.35 -51.91 -4.62
C SER A 432 -22.69 -52.63 -4.45
N THR A 433 -22.66 -53.94 -4.21
CA THR A 433 -23.86 -54.74 -3.88
C THR A 433 -24.30 -54.62 -2.42
N ILE A 434 -23.47 -53.97 -1.60
CA ILE A 434 -23.78 -53.63 -0.21
C ILE A 434 -24.61 -52.33 -0.20
N VAL A 435 -25.54 -52.23 0.74
CA VAL A 435 -26.32 -51.01 0.99
C VAL A 435 -25.40 -50.00 1.69
N ASP A 436 -25.04 -48.93 0.98
CA ASP A 436 -24.23 -47.83 1.52
C ASP A 436 -25.14 -46.69 1.98
N THR A 437 -25.56 -46.74 3.25
CA THR A 437 -26.31 -45.63 3.86
C THR A 437 -25.38 -44.72 4.61
N GLY A 438 -25.53 -43.41 4.41
CA GLY A 438 -24.85 -42.39 5.18
C GLY A 438 -25.81 -41.39 5.81
N THR A 439 -25.26 -40.42 6.52
CA THR A 439 -25.98 -39.31 7.13
C THR A 439 -25.18 -38.03 6.92
N LEU A 440 -25.80 -37.00 6.36
CA LEU A 440 -25.31 -35.63 6.47
C LEU A 440 -25.64 -35.16 7.88
N ASN A 441 -24.63 -35.09 8.76
CA ASN A 441 -24.80 -34.72 10.16
C ASN A 441 -24.99 -33.21 10.29
N SER A 442 -24.10 -32.46 9.65
CA SER A 442 -24.18 -31.00 9.62
C SER A 442 -23.39 -30.41 8.44
N TRP A 443 -23.69 -29.16 8.13
CA TRP A 443 -22.83 -28.33 7.29
C TRP A 443 -22.89 -26.88 7.74
N ASN A 444 -21.84 -26.13 7.41
CA ASN A 444 -21.76 -24.70 7.69
C ASN A 444 -21.34 -23.93 6.45
N LEU A 445 -21.77 -22.68 6.40
CA LEU A 445 -21.45 -21.71 5.37
C LEU A 445 -20.96 -20.43 6.06
N LYS A 446 -19.75 -20.00 5.71
CA LYS A 446 -19.22 -18.67 6.02
C LYS A 446 -19.17 -17.88 4.72
N ILE A 447 -19.69 -16.66 4.73
CA ILE A 447 -19.65 -15.71 3.63
C ILE A 447 -18.89 -14.50 4.13
N ILE A 448 -17.84 -14.14 3.41
CA ILE A 448 -17.14 -12.87 3.59
C ILE A 448 -17.66 -11.94 2.50
N CYS A 449 -18.15 -10.77 2.87
CA CYS A 449 -18.72 -9.82 1.92
C CYS A 449 -18.41 -8.37 2.24
N ALA A 450 -18.40 -7.56 1.19
CA ALA A 450 -18.46 -6.11 1.32
C ALA A 450 -19.93 -5.69 1.52
N PRO A 451 -20.23 -4.76 2.44
CA PRO A 451 -21.57 -4.23 2.68
C PRO A 451 -22.07 -3.30 1.59
#